data_AF-A0A950AVK2-F1
#
_entry.id   AF-A0A950AVK2-F1
#
_cell.length_a   1.000
_cell.length_b   1.000
_cell.length_c   1.000
_cell.angle_alpha   90.00
_cell.angle_beta   90.00
_cell.angle_gamma   90.00
#
_symmetry.space_group_name_H-M   'P 1'
#
loop_
_entity.id
_entity.type
_entity.pdbx_description
1 polymer ?
#
loop_
_entity_poly.entity_id
_entity_poly.type
_entity_poly.pdbx_seq_one_letter_code
_entity_poly.pdbx_strand_id
1 'polypeptide(L)'
;MRRLGISITERSGVELDTLALLAERAAISGFTRNGDQSCGAGTRLLHAVDGWVAVTLVRPDDLDAVPAWLESKADGDLWEQVADAVATRRVETLVERARLLALPVAALAQSTAPITDTATRAERPKPIDEALVVDLSSLWAGPLCGHVLHLAGARVVKVESVQRPDGARRGPKTFFDLLNGGKRSVALDFQDADGVAALQKLVARADVVIEASRPRAL
;
A
#
# COMPACT_ATOMS: atom_id res chain seq x y z
N MET A 1 7.10 -5.18 15.31
CA MET A 1 8.11 -5.30 14.22
C MET A 1 9.17 -6.37 14.51
N ARG A 2 9.99 -6.29 15.57
CA ARG A 2 10.99 -7.35 15.87
C ARG A 2 10.40 -8.77 15.96
N ARG A 3 9.25 -8.94 16.61
CA ARG A 3 8.54 -10.23 16.71
C ARG A 3 8.11 -10.80 15.34
N LEU A 4 7.75 -9.93 14.39
CA LEU A 4 7.35 -10.35 13.04
C LEU A 4 8.56 -10.83 12.24
N GLY A 5 9.68 -10.09 12.30
CA GLY A 5 10.93 -10.51 11.66
C GLY A 5 11.40 -11.88 12.15
N ILE A 6 11.43 -12.08 13.47
CA ILE A 6 11.78 -13.36 14.09
C ILE A 6 10.86 -14.49 13.60
N SER A 7 9.54 -14.28 13.63
CA SER A 7 8.56 -15.29 13.19
C SER A 7 8.70 -15.65 11.70
N ILE A 8 9.00 -14.68 10.84
CA ILE A 8 9.27 -14.95 9.42
C ILE A 8 10.55 -15.78 9.29
N THR A 9 11.65 -15.35 9.92
CA THR A 9 12.94 -16.07 9.87
C THR A 9 12.83 -17.50 10.39
N GLU A 10 12.11 -17.75 11.48
CA GLU A 10 11.88 -19.09 12.02
C GLU A 10 11.11 -20.01 11.04
N ARG A 11 10.25 -19.43 10.19
CA ARG A 11 9.36 -20.19 9.29
C ARG A 11 9.93 -20.35 7.88
N SER A 12 10.70 -19.38 7.40
CA SER A 12 11.23 -19.36 6.03
C SER A 12 12.74 -19.50 5.94
N GLY A 13 13.48 -19.36 7.04
CA GLY A 13 14.94 -19.29 7.04
C GLY A 13 15.50 -17.99 6.46
N VAL A 14 14.64 -17.03 6.09
CA VAL A 14 15.06 -15.75 5.52
C VAL A 14 15.25 -14.73 6.64
N GLU A 15 16.47 -14.21 6.77
CA GLU A 15 16.74 -13.05 7.62
C GLU A 15 16.27 -11.76 6.93
N LEU A 16 15.40 -11.02 7.61
CA LEU A 16 14.85 -9.76 7.10
C LEU A 16 15.16 -8.62 8.06
N ASP A 17 15.78 -7.56 7.55
CA ASP A 17 15.80 -6.28 8.25
C ASP A 17 14.42 -5.61 8.13
N THR A 18 13.56 -5.91 9.10
CA THR A 18 12.21 -5.35 9.16
C THR A 18 12.17 -3.83 9.22
N LEU A 19 13.19 -3.17 9.76
CA LEU A 19 13.22 -1.71 9.82
C LEU A 19 13.61 -1.12 8.47
N ALA A 20 14.60 -1.71 7.80
CA ALA A 20 14.96 -1.34 6.45
C ALA A 20 13.77 -1.52 5.50
N LEU A 21 13.12 -2.69 5.50
CA LEU A 21 11.95 -2.96 4.64
C LEU A 21 10.82 -1.91 4.77
N LEU A 22 10.61 -1.36 5.97
CA LEU A 22 9.60 -0.33 6.22
C LEU A 22 10.00 1.06 5.68
N ALA A 23 11.31 1.35 5.61
CA ALA A 23 11.84 2.67 5.32
C ALA A 23 12.50 2.79 3.94
N GLU A 24 12.91 1.68 3.32
CA GLU A 24 13.66 1.62 2.06
C GLU A 24 12.95 2.36 0.93
N ARG A 25 11.63 2.16 0.78
CA ARG A 25 10.86 2.90 -0.21
C ARG A 25 10.96 4.41 -0.01
N ALA A 26 10.85 4.87 1.24
CA ALA A 26 10.96 6.28 1.58
C ALA A 26 12.36 6.80 1.27
N ALA A 27 13.40 6.07 1.70
CA ALA A 27 14.80 6.41 1.43
C ALA A 27 15.11 6.49 -0.07
N ILE A 28 14.69 5.49 -0.85
CA ILE A 28 14.87 5.43 -2.31
C ILE A 28 14.16 6.61 -3.00
N SER A 29 13.02 7.03 -2.47
CA SER A 29 12.22 8.12 -3.04
C SER A 29 12.61 9.51 -2.48
N GLY A 30 13.62 9.60 -1.62
CA GLY A 30 14.02 10.84 -0.96
C GLY A 30 13.01 11.39 0.05
N PHE A 31 12.05 10.58 0.48
CA PHE A 31 11.03 10.99 1.45
C PHE A 31 11.58 10.93 2.86
N THR A 32 11.35 12.01 3.61
CA THR A 32 11.71 12.14 5.01
C THR A 32 10.45 12.36 5.86
N ARG A 33 10.59 12.15 7.18
CA ARG A 33 9.52 12.48 8.12
C ARG A 33 9.28 13.98 8.11
N ASN A 34 8.02 14.40 8.00
CA ASN A 34 7.65 15.81 7.95
C ASN A 34 6.59 16.15 9.01
N GLY A 35 6.86 15.79 10.26
CA GLY A 35 6.00 16.14 11.40
C GLY A 35 4.55 15.69 11.24
N ASP A 36 3.66 16.67 11.09
CA ASP A 36 2.22 16.52 10.91
C ASP A 36 1.79 16.32 9.45
N GLN A 37 2.71 16.40 8.50
CA GLN A 37 2.46 16.20 7.08
C GLN A 37 2.97 14.84 6.60
N SER A 38 2.18 14.17 5.76
CA SER A 38 2.63 12.94 5.10
C SER A 38 3.75 13.21 4.09
N CYS A 39 4.60 12.22 3.83
CA CYS A 39 5.74 12.37 2.92
C CYS A 39 5.36 12.80 1.49
N GLY A 40 4.15 12.47 1.04
CA GLY A 40 3.61 12.88 -0.25
C GLY A 40 2.87 14.21 -0.23
N ALA A 41 2.94 14.96 0.88
CA ALA A 41 2.30 16.24 1.15
C ALA A 41 0.75 16.27 1.12
N GLY A 42 0.10 15.22 0.63
CA GLY A 42 -1.35 15.15 0.44
C GLY A 42 -2.19 14.90 1.69
N THR A 43 -1.56 14.65 2.85
CA THR A 43 -2.26 14.47 4.13
C THR A 43 -1.61 15.35 5.19
N ARG A 44 -2.42 16.04 5.99
CA ARG A 44 -1.98 16.78 7.18
C ARG A 44 -2.76 16.36 8.42
N LEU A 45 -2.08 16.32 9.56
CA LEU A 45 -2.67 16.22 10.88
C LEU A 45 -2.88 17.64 11.39
N LEU A 46 -4.13 17.98 11.71
CA LEU A 46 -4.52 19.32 12.13
C LEU A 46 -5.22 19.24 13.49
N HIS A 47 -5.00 20.25 14.33
CA HIS A 47 -5.59 20.30 15.67
C HIS A 47 -6.91 21.07 15.61
N ALA A 48 -8.00 20.38 15.96
CA ALA A 48 -9.33 20.94 16.19
C ALA A 48 -9.50 21.34 17.67
N VAL A 49 -10.63 21.93 18.06
CA VAL A 49 -10.79 22.44 19.45
C VAL A 49 -10.77 21.34 20.52
N ASP A 50 -11.08 20.10 20.14
CA ASP A 50 -11.24 18.95 21.03
C ASP A 50 -10.43 17.71 20.61
N GLY A 51 -9.50 17.84 19.65
CA GLY A 51 -8.62 16.74 19.26
C GLY A 51 -7.96 16.91 17.90
N TRP A 52 -7.36 15.83 17.39
CA TRP A 52 -6.67 15.82 16.11
C TRP A 52 -7.55 15.28 14.98
N VAL A 53 -7.39 15.84 13.79
CA VAL A 53 -8.03 15.41 12.55
C VAL A 53 -6.95 15.14 11.51
N ALA A 54 -7.03 14.00 10.85
CA ALA A 54 -6.26 13.71 9.64
C ALA A 54 -7.08 14.12 8.41
N VAL A 55 -6.53 15.03 7.60
CA VAL A 55 -7.16 15.56 6.39
C VAL A 55 -6.32 15.13 5.19
N THR A 56 -6.89 14.37 4.27
CA THR A 56 -6.24 14.00 3.00
C THR A 56 -6.94 14.73 1.85
N LEU A 57 -6.16 15.39 1.00
CA LEU A 57 -6.65 16.12 -0.18
C LEU A 57 -5.68 15.84 -1.33
N VAL A 58 -6.02 14.86 -2.17
CA VAL A 58 -5.14 14.40 -3.26
C VAL A 58 -5.81 14.35 -4.62
N ARG A 59 -7.14 14.31 -4.65
CA ARG A 59 -7.94 14.34 -5.88
C ARG A 59 -8.39 15.77 -6.16
N PRO A 60 -8.50 16.18 -7.43
CA PRO A 60 -9.12 17.45 -7.79
C PRO A 60 -10.49 17.64 -7.11
N ASP A 61 -11.33 16.60 -7.16
CA ASP A 61 -12.65 16.59 -6.51
C ASP A 61 -12.58 16.81 -4.99
N ASP A 62 -11.49 16.39 -4.32
CA ASP A 62 -11.30 16.66 -2.89
C ASP A 62 -11.13 18.17 -2.66
N LEU A 63 -10.37 18.85 -3.53
CA LEU A 63 -10.10 20.28 -3.44
C LEU A 63 -11.36 21.11 -3.68
N ASP A 64 -12.14 20.73 -4.69
CA ASP A 64 -13.40 21.42 -5.04
C ASP A 64 -14.45 21.34 -3.93
N ALA A 65 -14.41 20.28 -3.12
CA ALA A 65 -15.34 20.08 -2.00
C ALA A 65 -14.93 20.84 -0.72
N VAL A 66 -13.70 21.37 -0.61
CA VAL A 66 -13.22 22.05 0.62
C VAL A 66 -14.07 23.25 1.00
N PRO A 67 -14.46 24.18 0.10
CA PRO A 67 -15.28 25.34 0.48
C PRO A 67 -16.64 24.92 1.06
N ALA A 68 -17.26 23.89 0.48
CA ALA A 68 -18.51 23.33 1.00
C ALA A 68 -18.31 22.64 2.35
N TRP A 69 -17.20 21.92 2.52
CA TRP A 69 -16.86 21.27 3.79
C TRP A 69 -16.67 22.28 4.91
N LEU A 70 -15.93 23.35 4.64
CA LEU A 70 -15.57 24.39 5.58
C LEU A 70 -16.62 25.51 5.68
N GLU A 71 -17.68 25.50 4.88
CA GLU A 71 -18.67 26.60 4.85
C GLU A 71 -17.99 27.96 4.62
N SER A 72 -16.95 27.98 3.80
CA SER A 72 -16.14 29.16 3.52
C SER A 72 -16.11 29.43 2.01
N LYS A 73 -15.66 30.63 1.64
CA LYS A 73 -15.27 30.90 0.26
C LYS A 73 -13.87 30.35 0.02
N ALA A 74 -13.59 29.90 -1.21
CA ALA A 74 -12.23 29.59 -1.63
C ALA A 74 -11.45 30.90 -1.81
N ASP A 75 -10.56 31.22 -0.87
CA ASP A 75 -9.76 32.45 -0.87
C ASP A 75 -8.36 32.21 -0.31
N GLY A 76 -7.33 32.39 -1.15
CA GLY A 76 -5.94 32.29 -0.73
C GLY A 76 -5.39 30.86 -0.71
N ASP A 77 -4.43 30.59 0.18
CA ASP A 77 -3.81 29.27 0.30
C ASP A 77 -4.80 28.26 0.90
N LEU A 78 -4.94 27.10 0.24
CA LEU A 78 -5.89 26.08 0.64
C LEU A 78 -5.61 25.53 2.03
N TRP A 79 -4.34 25.27 2.34
CA TRP A 79 -3.98 24.61 3.58
C TRP A 79 -4.00 25.56 4.78
N GLU A 80 -3.73 26.84 4.57
CA GLU A 80 -3.97 27.89 5.58
C GLU A 80 -5.47 27.96 5.90
N GLN A 81 -6.34 28.06 4.90
CA GLN A 81 -7.79 28.06 5.09
C GLN A 81 -8.28 26.81 5.85
N VAL A 82 -7.79 25.63 5.47
CA VAL A 82 -8.16 24.36 6.13
C VAL A 82 -7.67 24.36 7.57
N ALA A 83 -6.43 24.80 7.84
CA ALA A 83 -5.88 24.85 9.19
C ALA A 83 -6.69 25.79 10.10
N ASP A 84 -6.99 27.00 9.63
CA ASP A 84 -7.75 28.01 10.38
C ASP A 84 -9.18 27.54 10.69
N ALA A 85 -9.84 26.95 9.68
CA ALA A 85 -11.20 26.45 9.85
C ALA A 85 -11.25 25.22 10.78
N VAL A 86 -10.26 24.32 10.70
CA VAL A 86 -10.16 23.17 11.59
C VAL A 86 -9.91 23.61 13.03
N ALA A 87 -9.02 24.58 13.26
CA ALA A 87 -8.61 25.05 14.58
C ALA A 87 -9.76 25.59 15.45
N THR A 88 -10.86 26.01 14.84
CA THR A 88 -12.00 26.63 15.52
C THR A 88 -13.23 25.72 15.65
N ARG A 89 -13.16 24.47 15.15
CA ARG A 89 -14.31 23.55 15.09
C ARG A 89 -14.05 22.27 15.86
N ARG A 90 -15.12 21.56 16.19
CA ARG A 90 -15.05 20.23 16.82
C ARG A 90 -14.71 19.15 15.80
N VAL A 91 -13.93 18.16 16.22
CA VAL A 91 -13.58 16.97 15.43
C VAL A 91 -14.84 16.29 14.88
N GLU A 92 -15.85 16.09 15.72
CA GLU A 92 -17.11 15.43 15.32
C GLU A 92 -17.78 16.15 14.16
N THR A 93 -17.96 17.47 14.26
CA THR A 93 -18.57 18.31 13.21
C THR A 93 -17.76 18.26 11.92
N LEU A 94 -16.43 18.35 12.00
CA LEU A 94 -15.54 18.29 10.83
C LEU A 94 -15.66 16.95 10.11
N VAL A 95 -15.65 15.84 10.85
CA VAL A 95 -15.71 14.48 10.31
C VAL A 95 -17.09 14.16 9.76
N GLU A 96 -18.16 14.55 10.44
CA GLU A 96 -19.53 14.33 9.96
C GLU A 96 -19.77 15.04 8.62
N ARG A 97 -19.38 16.30 8.50
CA ARG A 97 -19.50 17.05 7.25
C ARG A 97 -18.63 16.48 6.14
N ALA A 98 -17.40 16.11 6.44
CA ALA A 98 -16.52 15.47 5.46
C ALA A 98 -17.12 14.16 4.93
N ARG A 99 -17.75 13.35 5.80
CA ARG A 99 -18.45 12.13 5.38
C ARG A 99 -19.60 12.42 4.41
N LEU A 100 -20.38 13.48 4.65
CA LEU A 100 -21.47 13.88 3.74
C LEU A 100 -20.95 14.25 2.35
N LEU A 101 -19.73 14.76 2.25
CA LEU A 101 -19.08 15.17 1.00
C LEU A 101 -18.13 14.10 0.44
N ALA A 102 -18.10 12.91 1.04
CA ALA A 102 -17.16 11.85 0.70
C ALA A 102 -15.67 12.25 0.75
N LEU A 103 -15.32 13.25 1.57
CA LEU A 103 -13.96 13.69 1.79
C LEU A 103 -13.20 12.74 2.75
N PRO A 104 -11.91 12.42 2.47
CA PRO A 104 -11.12 11.54 3.31
C PRO A 104 -10.55 12.30 4.52
N VAL A 105 -11.44 12.58 5.47
CA VAL A 105 -11.14 13.23 6.76
C VAL A 105 -11.56 12.31 7.90
N ALA A 106 -10.68 12.15 8.88
CA ALA A 106 -10.94 11.28 10.03
C ALA A 106 -10.41 11.86 11.33
N ALA A 107 -11.11 11.59 12.43
CA ALA A 107 -10.59 11.82 13.77
C ALA A 107 -9.35 10.94 13.98
N LEU A 108 -8.27 11.52 14.50
CA LEU A 108 -7.10 10.74 14.90
C LEU A 108 -7.36 10.17 16.31
N ALA A 109 -7.90 8.96 16.35
CA ALA A 109 -8.05 8.19 17.58
C ALA A 109 -6.87 7.23 17.77
N GLN A 110 -6.41 7.06 19.00
CA GLN A 110 -5.56 5.92 19.34
C GLN A 110 -6.42 4.66 19.27
N SER A 111 -6.05 3.71 18.42
CA SER A 111 -6.65 2.38 18.45
C SER A 111 -6.27 1.72 19.77
N THR A 112 -7.26 1.52 20.65
CA THR A 112 -7.13 0.72 21.87
C THR A 112 -7.51 -0.74 21.64
N ALA A 113 -7.88 -1.10 20.40
CA ALA A 113 -8.24 -2.47 20.06
C ALA A 113 -7.05 -3.39 20.33
N PRO A 114 -7.24 -4.50 21.06
CA PRO A 114 -6.17 -5.45 21.29
C PRO A 114 -5.73 -6.05 19.96
N ILE A 115 -4.42 -6.03 19.70
CA ILE A 115 -3.82 -6.76 18.58
C ILE A 115 -4.03 -8.25 18.87
N THR A 116 -4.97 -8.86 18.16
CA THR A 116 -5.25 -10.29 18.30
C THR A 116 -4.37 -11.04 17.30
N ASP A 117 -3.33 -11.70 17.81
CA ASP A 117 -2.51 -12.61 16.99
C ASP A 117 -3.30 -13.90 16.74
N THR A 118 -3.97 -13.96 15.59
CA THR A 118 -4.75 -15.13 15.20
C THR A 118 -3.88 -16.02 14.32
N ALA A 119 -3.14 -16.94 14.94
CA ALA A 119 -2.37 -17.94 14.21
C ALA A 119 -3.24 -19.15 13.88
N THR A 120 -3.64 -19.30 12.62
CA THR A 120 -4.12 -20.59 12.11
C THR A 120 -2.90 -21.50 11.87
N ARG A 121 -2.77 -22.56 12.67
CA ARG A 121 -1.67 -23.51 12.52
C ARG A 121 -1.97 -24.44 11.34
N ALA A 122 -1.22 -24.30 10.25
CA ALA A 122 -1.16 -25.36 9.25
C ALA A 122 -0.48 -26.59 9.87
N GLU A 123 -1.08 -27.77 9.75
CA GLU A 123 -0.63 -28.98 10.46
C GLU A 123 0.73 -29.53 10.01
N ARG A 124 1.33 -28.97 8.95
CA ARG A 124 2.72 -29.12 8.53
C ARG A 124 3.03 -28.13 7.39
N PRO A 125 3.92 -27.14 7.55
CA PRO A 125 4.32 -26.29 6.43
C PRO A 125 5.02 -27.16 5.38
N LYS A 126 4.56 -27.10 4.12
CA LYS A 126 5.34 -27.64 3.01
C LYS A 126 6.57 -26.75 2.83
N PRO A 127 7.77 -27.32 2.59
CA PRO A 127 8.91 -26.53 2.16
C PRO A 127 8.53 -25.68 0.94
N ILE A 128 8.88 -24.40 0.95
CA ILE A 128 8.64 -23.47 -0.17
C ILE A 128 9.75 -23.58 -1.25
N ASP A 129 10.79 -24.36 -0.95
CA ASP A 129 11.89 -24.63 -1.86
C ASP A 129 11.36 -25.21 -3.17
N GLU A 130 11.80 -24.64 -4.29
CA GLU A 130 11.37 -24.95 -5.66
C GLU A 130 9.89 -24.68 -6.02
N ALA A 131 9.05 -24.22 -5.08
CA ALA A 131 7.64 -23.92 -5.34
C ALA A 131 7.50 -22.88 -6.47
N LEU A 132 6.56 -23.10 -7.39
CA LEU A 132 6.24 -22.13 -8.43
C LEU A 132 5.25 -21.10 -7.88
N VAL A 133 5.73 -19.86 -7.76
CA VAL A 133 4.92 -18.71 -7.35
C VAL A 133 4.63 -17.85 -8.58
N VAL A 134 3.36 -17.59 -8.86
CA VAL A 134 2.93 -16.64 -9.89
C VAL A 134 2.50 -15.36 -9.20
N ASP A 135 3.22 -14.27 -9.48
CA ASP A 135 3.00 -12.95 -8.89
C ASP A 135 2.31 -12.04 -9.91
N LEU A 136 1.01 -11.84 -9.75
CA LEU A 136 0.18 -10.95 -10.58
C LEU A 136 0.12 -9.52 -10.02
N SER A 137 0.75 -9.29 -8.88
CA SER A 137 0.61 -8.06 -8.13
C SER A 137 1.52 -6.95 -8.63
N SER A 138 1.25 -5.73 -8.16
CA SER A 138 2.00 -4.53 -8.52
C SER A 138 2.34 -3.69 -7.29
N LEU A 139 3.24 -2.72 -7.48
CA LEU A 139 3.67 -1.74 -6.48
C LEU A 139 4.53 -2.36 -5.38
N TRP A 140 3.97 -2.67 -4.21
CA TRP A 140 4.77 -2.94 -3.02
C TRP A 140 4.41 -4.22 -2.27
N ALA A 141 3.22 -4.31 -1.68
CA ALA A 141 2.90 -5.39 -0.74
C ALA A 141 3.00 -6.78 -1.38
N GLY A 142 2.39 -6.97 -2.55
CA GLY A 142 2.47 -8.23 -3.28
C GLY A 142 3.88 -8.53 -3.83
N PRO A 143 4.56 -7.57 -4.51
CA PRO A 143 5.93 -7.82 -4.96
C PRO A 143 6.92 -8.11 -3.81
N LEU A 144 6.76 -7.47 -2.65
CA LEU A 144 7.54 -7.77 -1.44
C LEU A 144 7.28 -9.19 -0.93
N CYS A 145 6.02 -9.64 -0.92
CA CYS A 145 5.69 -11.03 -0.60
C CYS A 145 6.42 -11.99 -1.55
N GLY A 146 6.35 -11.74 -2.85
CA GLY A 146 7.08 -12.52 -3.85
C GLY A 146 8.59 -12.48 -3.64
N HIS A 147 9.16 -11.35 -3.23
CA HIS A 147 10.60 -11.23 -2.93
C HIS A 147 11.01 -12.12 -1.75
N VAL A 148 10.25 -12.07 -0.65
CA VAL A 148 10.53 -12.91 0.53
C VAL A 148 10.41 -14.41 0.18
N LEU A 149 9.42 -14.79 -0.63
CA LEU A 149 9.31 -16.18 -1.11
C LEU A 149 10.47 -16.57 -2.01
N HIS A 150 10.95 -15.67 -2.87
CA HIS A 150 12.15 -15.91 -3.69
C HIS A 150 13.39 -16.13 -2.83
N LEU A 151 13.63 -15.29 -1.83
CA LEU A 151 14.74 -15.45 -0.87
C LEU A 151 14.65 -16.77 -0.10
N ALA A 152 13.44 -17.28 0.11
CA ALA A 152 13.18 -18.57 0.76
C ALA A 152 13.36 -19.79 -0.17
N GLY A 153 13.77 -19.59 -1.43
CA GLY A 153 14.04 -20.66 -2.40
C GLY A 153 12.94 -20.87 -3.45
N ALA A 154 11.83 -20.13 -3.40
CA ALA A 154 10.77 -20.29 -4.37
C ALA A 154 11.15 -19.76 -5.77
N ARG A 155 10.62 -20.40 -6.81
CA ARG A 155 10.70 -19.92 -8.18
C ARG A 155 9.55 -18.97 -8.45
N VAL A 156 9.85 -17.68 -8.46
CA VAL A 156 8.84 -16.63 -8.65
C VAL A 156 8.82 -16.14 -10.10
N VAL A 157 7.62 -16.13 -10.70
CA VAL A 157 7.34 -15.56 -12.01
C VAL A 157 6.40 -14.36 -11.83
N LYS A 158 6.92 -13.15 -12.05
CA LYS A 158 6.12 -11.94 -12.16
C LYS A 158 5.40 -11.93 -13.50
N VAL A 159 4.09 -11.79 -13.49
CA VAL A 159 3.28 -11.62 -14.69
C VAL A 159 2.73 -10.21 -14.70
N GLU A 160 2.94 -9.49 -15.80
CA GLU A 160 2.46 -8.12 -15.97
C GLU A 160 1.56 -8.00 -17.19
N SER A 161 0.64 -7.03 -17.15
CA SER A 161 -0.09 -6.62 -18.34
C SER A 161 0.82 -5.81 -19.25
N VAL A 162 0.83 -6.11 -20.56
CA VAL A 162 1.49 -5.25 -21.55
C VAL A 162 0.88 -3.84 -21.60
N GLN A 163 -0.43 -3.74 -21.38
CA GLN A 163 -1.18 -2.47 -21.42
C GLN A 163 -1.01 -1.67 -20.12
N ARG A 164 -0.84 -2.38 -19.00
CA ARG A 164 -0.72 -1.80 -17.67
C ARG A 164 0.40 -2.48 -16.89
N PRO A 165 1.68 -2.19 -17.22
CA PRO A 165 2.81 -2.75 -16.50
C PRO A 165 2.80 -2.28 -15.05
N ASP A 166 3.59 -2.94 -14.20
CA ASP A 166 3.69 -2.60 -12.79
C ASP A 166 4.02 -1.11 -12.63
N GLY A 167 3.18 -0.40 -11.88
CA GLY A 167 3.34 1.02 -11.62
C GLY A 167 4.69 1.38 -10.99
N ALA A 168 5.32 0.47 -10.26
CA ALA A 168 6.65 0.66 -9.68
C ALA A 168 7.73 0.90 -10.76
N ARG A 169 7.53 0.44 -12.00
CA ARG A 169 8.44 0.70 -13.13
C ARG A 169 8.52 2.16 -13.54
N ARG A 170 7.50 2.97 -13.18
CA ARG A 170 7.49 4.43 -13.40
C ARG A 170 8.17 5.21 -12.28
N GLY A 171 8.48 4.55 -11.16
CA GLY A 171 9.23 5.13 -10.05
C GLY A 171 10.74 4.88 -10.19
N PRO A 172 11.50 5.10 -9.11
CA PRO A 172 12.93 4.78 -9.09
C PRO A 172 13.17 3.31 -9.47
N LYS A 173 14.03 3.07 -10.46
CA LYS A 173 14.38 1.71 -10.92
C LYS A 173 14.85 0.81 -9.78
N THR A 174 15.63 1.38 -8.85
CA THR A 174 16.13 0.70 -7.66
C THR A 174 15.02 0.13 -6.78
N PHE A 175 13.84 0.78 -6.70
CA PHE A 175 12.70 0.26 -5.95
C PHE A 175 12.07 -0.96 -6.65
N PHE A 176 11.95 -0.92 -7.98
CA PHE A 176 11.46 -2.07 -8.73
C PHE A 176 12.43 -3.26 -8.63
N ASP A 177 13.73 -3.00 -8.78
CA ASP A 177 14.79 -4.02 -8.70
C ASP A 177 14.88 -4.64 -7.30
N LEU A 178 14.71 -3.84 -6.24
CA LEU A 178 14.67 -4.32 -4.86
C LEU A 178 13.57 -5.39 -4.67
N LEU A 179 12.38 -5.17 -5.21
CA LEU A 179 11.23 -6.06 -5.00
C LEU A 179 11.13 -7.20 -6.01
N ASN A 180 11.69 -7.03 -7.21
CA ASN A 180 11.52 -8.00 -8.29
C ASN A 180 12.84 -8.58 -8.80
N GLY A 181 13.98 -8.17 -8.24
CA GLY A 181 15.28 -8.77 -8.49
C GLY A 181 15.25 -10.27 -8.20
N GLY A 182 15.86 -11.06 -9.08
CA GLY A 182 15.90 -12.52 -8.99
C GLY A 182 14.64 -13.25 -9.48
N LYS A 183 13.51 -12.56 -9.63
CA LYS A 183 12.29 -13.13 -10.22
C LYS A 183 12.44 -13.29 -11.74
N ARG A 184 11.78 -14.31 -12.31
CA ARG A 184 11.47 -14.32 -13.75
C ARG A 184 10.32 -13.36 -14.01
N SER A 185 10.26 -12.76 -15.21
CA SER A 185 9.21 -11.81 -15.57
C SER A 185 8.65 -12.15 -16.95
N VAL A 186 7.33 -12.08 -17.11
CA VAL A 186 6.66 -12.19 -18.40
C VAL A 186 5.58 -11.11 -18.49
N ALA A 187 5.47 -10.47 -19.65
CA ALA A 187 4.38 -9.54 -19.95
C ALA A 187 3.40 -10.25 -20.89
N LEU A 188 2.11 -10.20 -20.56
CA LEU A 188 1.03 -10.82 -21.33
C LEU A 188 -0.04 -9.76 -21.68
N ASP A 189 -0.69 -9.92 -22.82
CA ASP A 189 -1.91 -9.17 -23.11
C ASP A 189 -3.12 -9.94 -22.57
N PHE A 190 -3.84 -9.33 -21.63
CA PHE A 190 -5.03 -9.93 -21.04
C PHE A 190 -6.30 -9.69 -21.86
N GLN A 191 -6.21 -8.88 -22.93
CA GLN A 191 -7.29 -8.71 -23.90
C GLN A 191 -7.21 -9.71 -25.07
N ASP A 192 -6.07 -10.40 -25.20
CA ASP A 192 -5.85 -11.41 -26.22
C ASP A 192 -6.11 -12.83 -25.68
N ALA A 193 -6.78 -13.66 -26.49
CA ALA A 193 -7.11 -15.04 -26.13
C ALA A 193 -5.86 -15.87 -25.86
N ASP A 194 -4.78 -15.67 -26.62
CA ASP A 194 -3.53 -16.40 -26.42
C ASP A 194 -2.82 -15.97 -25.13
N GLY A 195 -2.84 -14.67 -24.80
CA GLY A 195 -2.32 -14.17 -23.53
C GLY A 195 -3.09 -14.68 -22.32
N VAL A 196 -4.42 -14.75 -22.40
CA VAL A 196 -5.27 -15.38 -21.37
C VAL A 196 -4.96 -16.88 -21.24
N ALA A 197 -4.84 -17.60 -22.36
CA ALA A 197 -4.51 -19.02 -22.34
C ALA A 197 -3.11 -19.29 -21.75
N ALA A 198 -2.13 -18.42 -22.01
CA ALA A 198 -0.80 -18.49 -21.42
C ALA A 198 -0.84 -18.26 -19.90
N LEU A 199 -1.60 -17.26 -19.43
CA LEU A 199 -1.80 -17.00 -18.00
C LEU A 199 -2.46 -18.21 -17.31
N GLN A 200 -3.52 -18.77 -17.90
CA GLN A 200 -4.20 -19.96 -17.36
C GLN A 200 -3.23 -21.14 -17.21
N LYS A 201 -2.36 -21.37 -18.21
CA LYS A 201 -1.33 -22.43 -18.14
C LYS A 201 -0.30 -22.18 -17.04
N LEU A 202 0.08 -20.92 -16.80
CA LEU A 202 0.98 -20.56 -15.70
C LEU A 202 0.32 -20.79 -14.34
N VAL A 203 -0.90 -20.27 -14.16
CA VAL A 203 -1.67 -20.40 -12.91
C VAL A 203 -1.99 -21.86 -12.60
N ALA A 204 -2.35 -22.67 -13.60
CA ALA A 204 -2.63 -24.10 -13.42
C ALA A 204 -1.42 -24.92 -12.92
N ARG A 205 -0.20 -24.38 -13.06
CA ARG A 205 1.05 -25.01 -12.58
C ARG A 205 1.57 -24.40 -11.29
N ALA A 206 0.99 -23.29 -10.84
CA ALA A 206 1.47 -22.56 -9.68
C ALA A 206 1.08 -23.27 -8.38
N ASP A 207 2.02 -23.32 -7.44
CA ASP A 207 1.75 -23.72 -6.06
C ASP A 207 1.15 -22.57 -5.26
N VAL A 208 1.51 -21.33 -5.62
CA VAL A 208 1.05 -20.10 -4.99
C VAL A 208 0.75 -19.05 -6.07
N VAL A 209 -0.38 -18.37 -5.94
CA VAL A 209 -0.69 -17.16 -6.71
C VAL A 209 -0.75 -15.98 -5.75
N ILE A 210 0.02 -14.93 -6.05
CA ILE A 210 -0.03 -13.66 -5.34
C ILE A 210 -0.87 -12.68 -6.16
N GLU A 211 -1.91 -12.14 -5.53
CA GLU A 211 -2.70 -11.07 -6.09
C GLU A 211 -2.99 -9.96 -5.06
N ALA A 212 -2.98 -8.71 -5.51
CA ALA A 212 -3.24 -7.52 -4.71
C ALA A 212 -3.95 -6.40 -5.48
N SER A 213 -4.70 -6.72 -6.54
CA SER A 213 -5.50 -5.72 -7.27
C SER A 213 -6.72 -5.24 -6.48
N ARG A 214 -7.36 -4.18 -6.97
CA ARG A 214 -8.61 -3.68 -6.36
C ARG A 214 -9.71 -4.74 -6.51
N PRO A 215 -10.67 -4.80 -5.57
CA PRO A 215 -11.83 -5.67 -5.73
C PRO A 215 -12.48 -5.46 -7.12
N ARG A 216 -12.75 -6.55 -7.84
CA ARG A 216 -13.31 -6.61 -9.22
C ARG A 216 -12.34 -6.37 -10.38
N ALA A 217 -11.03 -6.34 -10.14
CA ALA A 217 -10.05 -6.24 -11.23
C ALA A 217 -9.72 -7.59 -11.90
N LEU A 218 -9.96 -8.71 -11.21
CA LEU A 218 -9.94 -10.07 -11.73
C LEU A 218 -11.36 -10.57 -12.03
#